data_AF-A0A6J1X4W5-F1
#
_entry.id   AF-A0A6J1X4W5-F1
#
_cell.length_a   1.000
_cell.length_b   1.000
_cell.length_c   1.000
_cell.angle_alpha   90.00
_cell.angle_beta   90.00
_cell.angle_gamma   90.00
#
_symmetry.space_group_name_H-M   'P 1'
#
loop_
_entity.id
_entity.type
_entity.pdbx_description
1 polymer ?
#
loop_
_entity_poly.entity_id
_entity_poly.type
_entity_poly.pdbx_seq_one_letter_code
_entity_poly.pdbx_strand_id
1 'polypeptide(L)'
;MPLNPKTNERCYVLHIPGDYLHISSRLVPETLVGCGTCSRRELEYCETRVLADHCCCERQVMPEPFPWLPHTCYIGPRRCRPLAHDCAQYKRIRECCCTRKLAERWKSILSKSTRLGVSGASLLLLSMLLFVAYL
;
A
#
# COMPACT_ATOMS: atom_id res chain seq x y z
N MET A 1 -4.68 -4.10 -1.47
CA MET A 1 -5.88 -4.70 -0.83
C MET A 1 -6.83 -3.57 -0.47
N PRO A 2 -8.10 -3.60 -0.89
CA PRO A 2 -9.04 -2.53 -0.56
C PRO A 2 -9.36 -2.60 0.94
N LEU A 3 -9.28 -1.46 1.61
CA LEU A 3 -9.60 -1.29 3.01
C LEU A 3 -11.09 -1.59 3.23
N ASN A 4 -11.39 -2.47 4.18
CA ASN A 4 -12.77 -2.79 4.55
C ASN A 4 -13.36 -1.60 5.35
N PRO A 5 -14.41 -0.93 4.85
CA PRO A 5 -14.98 0.26 5.50
C PRO A 5 -15.87 -0.04 6.72
N LYS A 6 -16.03 -1.31 7.14
CA LYS A 6 -17.06 -1.68 8.13
C LYS A 6 -16.70 -1.55 9.61
N THR A 7 -15.55 -0.96 9.98
CA THR A 7 -15.29 -0.61 11.39
C THR A 7 -14.78 0.81 11.48
N ASN A 8 -15.55 1.64 12.16
CA ASN A 8 -15.50 3.09 12.17
C ASN A 8 -14.29 3.71 12.93
N GLU A 9 -13.18 2.95 13.06
CA GLU A 9 -12.03 3.22 13.96
C GLU A 9 -10.65 2.99 13.31
N ARG A 10 -10.55 2.90 11.96
CA ARG A 10 -9.28 2.56 11.29
C ARG A 10 -8.69 3.72 10.48
N CYS A 11 -7.36 3.78 10.41
CA CYS A 11 -6.65 4.58 9.42
C CYS A 11 -6.82 4.00 8.02
N TYR A 12 -6.86 4.87 7.02
CA TYR A 12 -6.99 4.48 5.62
C TYR A 12 -5.73 4.88 4.87
N VAL A 13 -5.25 3.96 4.04
CA VAL A 13 -4.24 4.21 3.02
C VAL A 13 -4.97 4.55 1.73
N LEU A 14 -4.88 5.80 1.29
CA LEU A 14 -5.37 6.17 -0.03
C LEU A 14 -4.33 5.79 -1.07
N HIS A 15 -4.82 5.09 -2.06
CA HIS A 15 -4.05 4.75 -3.22
C HIS A 15 -4.17 5.87 -4.25
N ILE A 16 -3.06 6.47 -4.67
CA ILE A 16 -3.06 7.48 -5.72
C ILE A 16 -2.91 6.75 -7.07
N PRO A 17 -3.95 6.72 -7.93
CA PRO A 17 -3.84 6.15 -9.26
C PRO A 17 -3.05 7.12 -10.17
N GLY A 18 -1.81 6.78 -10.51
CA GLY A 18 -1.02 7.59 -11.44
C GLY A 18 0.49 7.32 -11.42
N ASP A 19 1.08 7.02 -10.26
CA ASP A 19 2.55 7.03 -10.09
C ASP A 19 3.19 5.64 -9.97
N TYR A 20 2.54 4.61 -10.50
CA TYR A 20 3.00 3.21 -10.38
C TYR A 20 4.33 2.91 -11.06
N LEU A 21 4.70 3.71 -12.07
CA LEU A 21 5.95 3.55 -12.79
C LEU A 21 7.19 3.92 -11.95
N HIS A 22 7.00 4.57 -10.79
CA HIS A 22 8.09 5.14 -10.00
C HIS A 22 8.34 4.47 -8.65
N ILE A 23 7.88 3.23 -8.41
CA ILE A 23 8.51 2.40 -7.37
C ILE A 23 9.91 2.00 -7.89
N SER A 24 10.86 2.92 -7.69
CA SER A 24 12.25 2.73 -8.07
C SER A 24 12.95 1.94 -6.97
N SER A 25 13.47 0.76 -7.32
CA SER A 25 14.37 -0.01 -6.45
C SER A 25 15.62 0.77 -6.06
N ARG A 26 15.94 1.87 -6.76
CA ARG A 26 17.05 2.78 -6.43
C ARG A 26 16.72 3.77 -5.30
N LEU A 27 15.45 3.95 -4.95
CA LEU A 27 15.00 4.76 -3.80
C LEU A 27 14.82 3.91 -2.52
N VAL A 28 14.87 2.59 -2.66
CA VAL A 28 14.99 1.69 -1.51
C VAL A 28 16.45 1.78 -1.05
N PRO A 29 16.73 2.15 0.21
CA PRO A 29 18.09 2.15 0.72
C PRO A 29 18.77 0.81 0.39
N GLU A 30 19.98 0.86 -0.18
CA GLU A 30 20.79 -0.33 -0.50
C GLU A 30 21.14 -1.12 0.78
N THR A 31 21.22 -0.39 1.88
CA THR A 31 21.30 -0.93 3.23
C THR A 31 20.04 -1.76 3.52
N LEU A 32 20.25 -3.01 3.97
CA LEU A 32 19.23 -3.84 4.62
C LEU A 32 18.74 -3.18 5.93
N VAL A 33 18.08 -2.02 5.84
CA VAL A 33 17.33 -1.44 6.95
C VAL A 33 16.06 -2.28 7.04
N GLY A 34 16.08 -3.20 7.99
CA GLY A 34 15.16 -4.33 8.09
C GLY A 34 15.62 -5.57 7.33
N CYS A 35 15.02 -6.72 7.63
CA CYS A 35 15.55 -8.11 7.54
C CYS A 35 16.13 -8.64 8.87
N GLY A 36 15.59 -8.22 10.02
CA GLY A 36 15.77 -8.96 11.27
C GLY A 36 15.12 -10.35 11.22
N THR A 37 15.25 -11.14 12.29
CA THR A 37 14.57 -12.43 12.42
C THR A 37 13.07 -12.23 12.65
N CYS A 38 12.30 -12.00 11.58
CA CYS A 38 10.83 -12.06 11.63
C CYS A 38 10.35 -13.52 11.61
N SER A 39 9.35 -13.83 12.42
CA SER A 39 8.51 -15.01 12.24
C SER A 39 7.70 -14.93 10.94
N ARG A 40 7.15 -16.07 10.50
CA ARG A 40 6.27 -16.13 9.33
C ARG A 40 5.06 -15.19 9.44
N ARG A 41 4.48 -15.06 10.65
CA ARG A 41 3.33 -14.19 10.91
C ARG A 41 3.70 -12.71 10.81
N GLU A 42 4.88 -12.35 11.28
CA GLU A 42 5.39 -10.98 11.17
C GLU A 42 5.67 -10.62 9.72
N LEU A 43 6.24 -11.52 8.93
CA LEU A 43 6.42 -11.31 7.49
C LEU A 43 5.08 -11.07 6.77
N GLU A 44 4.06 -11.87 7.08
CA GLU A 44 2.72 -11.67 6.52
C GLU A 44 2.13 -10.31 6.93
N TYR A 45 2.32 -9.90 8.19
CA TYR A 45 1.93 -8.58 8.66
C TYR A 45 2.68 -7.48 7.92
N CYS A 46 4.00 -7.63 7.69
CA CYS A 46 4.80 -6.69 6.92
C CYS A 46 4.19 -6.47 5.54
N GLU A 47 3.88 -7.55 4.82
CA GLU A 47 3.38 -7.45 3.45
C GLU A 47 1.97 -6.85 3.32
N THR A 48 1.13 -6.98 4.34
CA THR A 48 -0.31 -6.73 4.21
C THR A 48 -0.86 -5.61 5.09
N ARG A 49 -0.21 -5.31 6.22
CA ARG A 49 -0.78 -4.46 7.28
C ARG A 49 0.15 -3.34 7.76
N VAL A 50 1.47 -3.47 7.59
CA VAL A 50 2.44 -2.51 8.16
C VAL A 50 2.18 -1.06 7.75
N LEU A 51 1.72 -0.82 6.52
CA LEU A 51 1.44 0.52 6.02
C LEU A 51 0.20 1.15 6.68
N ALA A 52 -0.80 0.34 7.03
CA ALA A 52 -1.99 0.82 7.72
C ALA A 52 -1.65 1.29 9.14
N ASP A 53 -0.79 0.56 9.84
CA ASP A 53 -0.34 0.93 11.18
C ASP A 53 0.70 2.04 11.17
N HIS A 54 1.53 2.14 10.13
CA HIS A 54 2.35 3.32 9.86
C HIS A 54 1.49 4.60 9.86
N CYS A 55 0.39 4.60 9.09
CA CYS A 55 -0.54 5.73 9.06
C CYS A 55 -1.23 6.02 10.41
N CYS A 56 -1.20 5.08 11.36
CA CYS A 56 -1.74 5.28 12.70
C CYS A 56 -0.68 5.73 13.72
N CYS A 57 0.52 5.15 13.66
CA CYS A 57 1.54 5.23 14.71
C CYS A 57 2.69 6.20 14.40
N GLU A 58 2.99 6.47 13.13
CA GLU A 58 4.17 7.22 12.68
C GLU A 58 3.79 8.40 11.78
N ARG A 59 2.68 9.05 12.12
CA ARG A 59 2.23 10.23 11.37
C ARG A 59 3.26 11.35 11.49
N GLN A 60 3.65 11.92 10.35
CA GLN A 60 4.52 13.10 10.28
C GLN A 60 5.93 12.88 10.86
N VAL A 61 6.37 11.62 10.96
CA VAL A 61 7.76 11.33 11.32
C VAL A 61 8.64 11.68 10.11
N MET A 62 9.60 12.57 10.33
CA MET A 62 10.66 12.87 9.38
C MET A 62 11.95 12.21 9.88
N PRO A 63 12.64 11.39 9.06
CA PRO A 63 12.30 11.03 7.69
C PRO A 63 11.12 10.05 7.59
N GLU A 64 10.34 10.16 6.51
CA GLU A 64 9.23 9.25 6.18
C GLU A 64 9.74 7.79 6.12
N PRO A 65 9.21 6.85 6.93
CA PRO A 65 9.64 5.45 6.97
C PRO A 65 9.46 4.66 5.67
N PHE A 66 8.45 4.99 4.85
CA PHE A 66 8.17 4.30 3.58
C PHE A 66 8.19 5.26 2.38
N PRO A 67 9.31 5.96 2.12
CA PRO A 67 9.35 7.07 1.17
C PRO A 67 9.27 6.60 -0.30
N TRP A 68 9.60 5.33 -0.55
CA TRP A 68 9.57 4.68 -1.87
C TRP A 68 8.19 4.10 -2.23
N LEU A 69 7.23 4.13 -1.31
CA LEU A 69 5.88 3.61 -1.52
C LEU A 69 4.91 4.79 -1.66
N PRO A 70 4.32 5.04 -2.84
CA PRO A 70 3.33 6.09 -2.99
C PRO A 70 2.10 5.81 -2.13
N HIS A 71 1.87 6.64 -1.11
CA HIS A 71 0.74 6.50 -0.21
C HIS A 71 0.35 7.85 0.40
N THR A 72 -0.94 7.97 0.75
CA THR A 72 -1.44 9.07 1.58
C THR A 72 -2.15 8.48 2.79
N CYS A 73 -1.72 8.89 3.98
CA CYS A 73 -2.37 8.49 5.22
C CYS A 73 -3.58 9.38 5.51
N TYR A 74 -4.76 8.77 5.61
CA TYR A 74 -5.98 9.43 6.06
C TYR A 74 -6.41 8.90 7.43
N ILE A 75 -6.59 9.81 8.39
CA ILE A 75 -7.14 9.50 9.71
C ILE A 75 -8.54 10.08 9.77
N GLY A 76 -9.51 9.21 10.01
CA GLY A 76 -10.89 9.63 10.26
C GLY A 76 -11.02 10.46 11.55
N PRO A 77 -12.22 10.96 11.86
CA PRO A 77 -12.45 11.81 13.04
C PRO A 77 -12.23 11.11 14.39
N ARG A 78 -12.09 9.78 14.41
CA ARG A 78 -11.82 8.99 15.61
C ARG A 78 -10.34 8.62 15.73
N ARG A 79 -9.87 8.47 16.97
CA ARG A 79 -8.54 7.91 17.25
C ARG A 79 -8.41 6.55 16.58
N CYS A 80 -7.36 6.36 15.80
CA CYS A 80 -7.08 5.11 15.13
C CYS A 80 -6.63 4.03 16.11
N ARG A 81 -6.90 2.76 15.77
CA ARG A 81 -6.42 1.58 16.50
C ARG A 81 -5.45 0.77 15.62
N PRO A 82 -4.19 0.56 16.04
CA PRO A 82 -3.24 -0.27 15.32
C PRO A 82 -3.70 -1.73 15.21
N LEU A 83 -3.44 -2.35 14.06
CA LEU A 83 -3.68 -3.77 13.79
C LEU A 83 -2.68 -4.68 14.51
N ALA A 84 -1.48 -4.17 14.80
CA ALA A 84 -0.46 -4.79 15.64
C ALA A 84 -0.74 -4.60 17.13
N HIS A 85 -2.01 -4.43 17.54
CA HIS A 85 -2.44 -4.15 18.91
C HIS A 85 -2.09 -2.74 19.42
N ASP A 86 -0.80 -2.39 19.44
CA ASP A 86 -0.32 -1.08 19.88
C ASP A 86 0.88 -0.59 19.05
N CYS A 87 1.22 0.70 19.19
CA CYS A 87 2.30 1.31 18.43
C CYS A 87 3.70 0.85 18.83
N ALA A 88 3.88 0.26 20.02
CA ALA A 88 5.16 -0.31 20.43
C ALA A 88 5.39 -1.66 19.75
N GLN A 89 4.36 -2.50 19.66
CA GLN A 89 4.40 -3.75 18.92
C GLN A 89 4.57 -3.51 17.42
N TYR A 90 3.88 -2.52 16.85
CA TYR A 90 4.12 -2.08 15.47
C TYR A 90 5.59 -1.73 15.22
N LYS A 91 6.22 -0.90 16.08
CA LYS A 91 7.64 -0.53 15.93
C LYS A 91 8.56 -1.76 15.95
N ARG A 92 8.35 -2.69 16.88
CA ARG A 92 9.11 -3.96 16.95
C ARG A 92 9.00 -4.79 15.67
N ILE A 93 7.78 -4.94 15.14
CA ILE A 93 7.56 -5.71 13.90
C ILE A 93 8.18 -4.96 12.70
N ARG A 94 8.03 -3.63 12.64
CA ARG A 94 8.59 -2.80 11.56
C ARG A 94 10.10 -2.89 11.48
N GLU A 95 10.80 -2.92 12.61
CA GLU A 95 12.26 -3.09 12.65
C GLU A 95 12.73 -4.38 11.99
N CYS A 96 11.94 -5.46 12.08
CA CYS A 96 12.28 -6.71 11.41
C CYS A 96 11.86 -6.70 9.92
N CYS A 97 10.81 -5.96 9.54
CA CYS A 97 10.28 -5.91 8.18
C CYS A 97 11.34 -5.52 7.14
N CYS A 98 11.54 -6.39 6.14
CA CYS A 98 12.55 -6.14 5.13
C CYS A 98 12.05 -5.21 4.04
N THR A 99 12.55 -3.97 4.05
CA THR A 99 12.13 -2.88 3.17
C THR A 99 12.19 -3.26 1.68
N ARG A 100 13.26 -3.93 1.25
CA ARG A 100 13.40 -4.40 -0.14
C ARG A 100 12.34 -5.42 -0.54
N LYS A 101 12.09 -6.43 0.29
CA LYS A 101 11.04 -7.43 0.03
C LYS A 101 9.67 -6.77 -0.03
N LEU A 102 9.44 -5.79 0.84
CA LEU A 102 8.19 -5.03 0.87
C LEU A 102 8.02 -4.25 -0.45
N ALA A 103 9.04 -3.52 -0.89
CA ALA A 103 9.01 -2.80 -2.17
C ALA A 103 8.72 -3.70 -3.37
N GLU A 104 9.38 -4.86 -3.46
CA GLU A 104 9.13 -5.86 -4.51
C GLU A 104 7.68 -6.37 -4.46
N ARG A 105 7.17 -6.69 -3.27
CA ARG A 105 5.82 -7.19 -3.07
C ARG A 105 4.77 -6.16 -3.50
N TRP A 106 4.90 -4.92 -3.04
CA TRP A 106 3.98 -3.85 -3.38
C TRP A 106 4.04 -3.50 -4.86
N LYS A 107 5.24 -3.42 -5.46
CA LYS A 107 5.38 -3.27 -6.92
C LYS A 107 4.60 -4.34 -7.69
N SER A 108 4.67 -5.59 -7.26
CA SER A 108 3.90 -6.69 -7.87
C SER A 108 2.39 -6.51 -7.73
N ILE A 109 1.90 -6.13 -6.55
CA ILE A 109 0.47 -5.90 -6.29
C ILE A 109 -0.04 -4.78 -7.20
N LEU A 110 0.68 -3.66 -7.24
CA LEU A 110 0.26 -2.48 -7.99
C LEU A 110 0.31 -2.69 -9.50
N SER A 111 1.35 -3.34 -10.01
CA SER A 111 1.48 -3.65 -11.44
C SER A 111 0.38 -4.58 -11.96
N LYS A 112 -0.16 -5.45 -11.09
CA LYS A 112 -1.30 -6.33 -11.44
C LYS A 112 -2.61 -5.56 -11.53
N SER A 113 -2.82 -4.56 -10.67
CA SER A 113 -3.99 -3.69 -10.70
C SER A 113 -4.10 -2.89 -12.00
N THR A 114 -2.97 -2.48 -12.59
CA THR A 114 -2.95 -1.77 -13.88
C THR A 114 -3.46 -2.62 -15.05
N ARG A 115 -3.22 -3.94 -15.03
CA ARG A 115 -3.64 -4.84 -16.12
C ARG A 115 -5.14 -5.12 -16.17
N LEU A 116 -5.85 -4.84 -15.08
CA LEU A 116 -7.32 -4.97 -14.98
C LEU A 116 -8.06 -3.68 -15.36
N GLY A 117 -7.34 -2.59 -15.64
CA GLY A 117 -7.94 -1.41 -16.25
C GLY A 117 -8.44 -1.77 -17.64
N VAL A 118 -9.74 -1.57 -17.89
CA VAL A 118 -10.39 -1.78 -19.18
C VAL A 118 -9.49 -1.25 -20.29
N SER A 119 -9.08 -2.14 -21.20
CA SER A 119 -8.27 -1.76 -22.36
C SER A 119 -9.01 -0.66 -23.12
N GLY A 120 -8.31 0.40 -23.51
CA GLY A 120 -8.90 1.47 -24.35
C GLY A 120 -9.57 0.91 -25.61
N ALA A 121 -9.07 -0.22 -26.14
CA ALA A 121 -9.70 -0.93 -27.24
C ALA A 121 -11.11 -1.45 -26.92
N SER A 122 -11.34 -1.92 -25.69
CA SER A 122 -12.66 -2.38 -25.24
C SER A 122 -13.66 -1.23 -25.12
N LEU A 123 -13.23 -0.04 -24.70
CA LEU A 123 -14.10 1.15 -24.67
C LEU A 123 -14.42 1.67 -26.07
N LEU A 124 -13.45 1.65 -26.98
CA LEU A 124 -13.67 2.00 -28.39
C LEU A 124 -14.62 1.02 -29.07
N LEU A 125 -14.49 -0.28 -28.82
CA LEU A 125 -15.42 -1.30 -29.33
C LEU A 125 -16.83 -1.11 -28.77
N LEU A 126 -16.97 -0.80 -27.48
CA LEU A 126 -18.28 -0.55 -26.87
C LEU A 126 -18.93 0.71 -27.46
N SER A 127 -18.14 1.76 -27.67
CA SER A 127 -18.58 3.00 -28.31
C SER A 127 -19.07 2.77 -29.75
N MET A 128 -18.35 1.98 -30.53
CA MET A 128 -18.73 1.66 -31.91
C MET A 128 -20.01 0.81 -31.96
N LEU A 129 -20.16 -0.17 -31.06
CA LEU A 129 -21.36 -1.00 -30.98
C LEU A 129 -22.61 -0.18 -30.62
N LEU A 130 -22.48 0.77 -29.70
CA LEU A 130 -23.58 1.67 -29.35
C LEU A 130 -23.96 2.61 -30.50
N PHE A 131 -22.98 3.07 -31.28
CA PHE A 131 -23.21 3.91 -32.45
C PHE A 131 -23.92 3.14 -33.58
N VAL A 132 -23.53 1.89 -33.84
CA VAL A 132 -24.16 1.02 -34.84
C VAL A 132 -25.58 0.61 -34.42
N ALA A 133 -25.85 0.42 -33.13
CA ALA A 133 -27.19 0.07 -32.64
C ALA A 133 -28.17 1.26 -32.61
N TYR A 134 -27.67 2.50 -32.74
CA TYR A 134 -28.48 3.72 -32.74
C TYR A 134 -28.87 4.18 -34.17
N LEU A 135 -28.18 3.69 -35.18
CA LEU A 135 -28.49 3.88 -36.61
C LEU A 135 -29.51 2.84 -37.10
#